data_AF-A0A6I2SU98-F1
#
_entry.id   AF-A0A6I2SU98-F1
#
_cell.length_a   1.000
_cell.length_b   1.000
_cell.length_c   1.000
_cell.angle_alpha   90.00
_cell.angle_beta   90.00
_cell.angle_gamma   90.00
#
_symmetry.space_group_name_H-M   'P 1'
#
loop_
_entity.id
_entity.type
_entity.pdbx_description
1 polymer ?
#
loop_
_entity_poly.entity_id
_entity_poly.type
_entity_poly.pdbx_seq_one_letter_code
_entity_poly.pdbx_strand_id
1 'polypeptide(L)'
;MSKLLKPGIAILSALILQVTLFPAYIVDPFKPNLLLIVVVWLGLRATPVRGALLAYLLGLVQDSCSGLYLGLNGFSFLMTFLVLQNIAHRLYADNRYLMTLAVFIATIACGLAHLVLLALFSAAEGIYASLLVSLIPQGAVNALVASVVFGIVDAARTEEVA
;
A
#
# COMPACT_ATOMS: atom_id res chain seq x y z
N MET A 1 -21.85 8.69 -12.62
CA MET A 1 -20.91 9.45 -11.76
C MET A 1 -20.74 8.88 -10.34
N SER A 2 -21.79 8.32 -9.72
CA SER A 2 -21.77 7.85 -8.31
C SER A 2 -20.91 6.61 -7.99
N LYS A 3 -20.51 5.82 -8.99
CA LYS A 3 -19.71 4.59 -8.79
C LYS A 3 -18.22 4.87 -8.50
N LEU A 4 -17.68 6.04 -8.87
CA LEU A 4 -16.29 6.42 -8.59
C LEU A 4 -16.09 7.23 -7.30
N LEU A 5 -17.16 7.80 -6.75
CA LEU A 5 -17.07 8.67 -5.57
C LEU A 5 -16.73 7.88 -4.30
N LYS A 6 -17.33 6.69 -4.14
CA LYS A 6 -17.12 5.81 -2.98
C LYS A 6 -15.64 5.41 -2.77
N PRO A 7 -14.90 4.89 -3.78
CA PRO A 7 -13.50 4.55 -3.59
C PRO A 7 -12.62 5.79 -3.38
N GLY A 8 -12.93 6.91 -4.04
CA GLY A 8 -12.19 8.17 -3.83
C GLY A 8 -12.30 8.67 -2.40
N ILE A 9 -13.50 8.64 -1.81
CA ILE A 9 -13.72 9.01 -0.40
C ILE A 9 -12.97 8.05 0.53
N ALA A 10 -13.01 6.74 0.29
CA ALA A 10 -12.32 5.75 1.10
C ALA A 10 -10.78 5.94 1.10
N ILE A 11 -10.21 6.28 -0.07
CA ILE A 11 -8.80 6.60 -0.21
C ILE A 11 -8.45 7.87 0.57
N LEU A 12 -9.29 8.90 0.46
CA LEU A 12 -9.06 10.20 1.07
C LEU A 12 -9.19 10.12 2.59
N SER A 13 -10.18 9.37 3.10
CA SER A 13 -10.30 9.11 4.54
C SER A 13 -9.16 8.25 5.07
N ALA A 14 -8.72 7.22 4.33
CA ALA A 14 -7.53 6.44 4.70
C ALA A 14 -6.26 7.30 4.77
N LEU A 15 -6.08 8.22 3.82
CA LEU A 15 -4.97 9.18 3.80
C LEU A 15 -5.00 10.10 5.03
N ILE A 16 -6.17 10.70 5.34
CA ILE A 16 -6.33 11.56 6.51
C ILE A 16 -6.04 10.78 7.80
N LEU A 17 -6.52 9.53 7.91
CA LEU A 17 -6.25 8.67 9.06
C LEU A 17 -4.75 8.39 9.22
N GLN A 18 -4.07 8.04 8.11
CA GLN A 18 -2.65 7.71 8.08
C GLN A 18 -1.74 8.91 8.40
N VAL A 19 -2.14 10.11 7.98
CA VAL A 19 -1.35 11.34 8.19
C VAL A 19 -1.64 11.99 9.55
N THR A 20 -2.87 11.90 10.04
CA THR A 20 -3.30 12.64 11.25
C THR A 20 -3.28 11.79 12.51
N LEU A 21 -3.85 10.57 12.46
CA LEU A 21 -4.06 9.75 13.66
C LEU A 21 -2.86 8.84 13.94
N PHE A 22 -2.31 8.20 12.92
CA PHE A 22 -1.22 7.24 13.12
C PHE A 22 0.06 7.83 13.72
N PRO A 23 0.60 8.98 13.25
CA PRO A 23 1.81 9.54 13.86
C PRO A 23 1.59 10.08 15.28
N ALA A 24 0.35 10.31 15.70
CA ALA A 24 0.04 10.75 17.07
C ALA A 24 0.01 9.60 18.09
N TYR A 25 -0.27 8.36 17.67
CA TYR A 25 -0.50 7.22 18.57
C TYR A 25 0.37 5.99 18.30
N ILE A 26 1.01 5.88 17.13
CA ILE A 26 1.74 4.69 16.69
C ILE A 26 3.18 5.07 16.30
N VAL A 27 4.14 4.41 16.94
CA VAL A 27 5.58 4.59 16.69
C VAL A 27 6.02 3.71 15.51
N ASP A 28 6.93 4.22 14.68
CA ASP A 28 7.61 3.39 13.68
C ASP A 28 8.29 2.18 14.34
N PRO A 29 8.22 0.97 13.76
CA PRO A 29 7.75 0.63 12.42
C PRO A 29 6.30 0.09 12.35
N PHE A 30 5.53 0.22 13.44
CA PHE A 30 4.19 -0.37 13.54
C PHE A 30 3.10 0.46 12.84
N LYS A 31 3.49 1.53 12.14
CA LYS A 31 2.57 2.40 11.41
C LYS A 31 2.09 1.70 10.13
N PRO A 32 0.78 1.39 10.00
CA PRO A 32 0.26 0.77 8.80
C PRO A 32 0.31 1.74 7.61
N ASN A 33 0.67 1.21 6.44
CA ASN A 33 0.59 1.94 5.18
C ASN A 33 -0.72 1.58 4.46
N LEU A 34 -1.78 2.33 4.76
CA LEU A 34 -3.11 2.12 4.17
C LEU A 34 -3.12 2.34 2.66
N LEU A 35 -2.33 3.31 2.16
CA LEU A 35 -2.19 3.57 0.72
C LEU A 35 -1.60 2.37 -0.01
N LEU A 36 -0.60 1.69 0.57
CA LEU A 36 -0.04 0.48 0.00
C LEU A 36 -1.09 -0.63 -0.12
N ILE A 37 -1.97 -0.78 0.88
CA ILE A 37 -3.07 -1.77 0.83
C ILE A 37 -4.01 -1.45 -0.35
N VAL A 38 -4.32 -0.17 -0.58
CA VAL A 38 -5.09 0.28 -1.74
C VAL A 38 -4.36 -0.03 -3.05
N VAL A 39 -3.06 0.23 -3.13
CA VAL A 39 -2.23 -0.09 -4.30
C VAL A 39 -2.25 -1.59 -4.59
N VAL A 40 -2.19 -2.44 -3.55
CA VAL A 40 -2.27 -3.89 -3.72
C VAL A 40 -3.65 -4.31 -4.24
N TRP A 41 -4.72 -3.74 -3.68
CA TRP A 41 -6.07 -4.00 -4.15
C TRP A 41 -6.26 -3.56 -5.61
N LEU A 42 -5.71 -2.41 -6.00
CA LEU A 42 -5.69 -1.93 -7.38
C LEU A 42 -4.90 -2.88 -8.28
N GLY A 43 -3.71 -3.32 -7.87
CA GLY A 43 -2.86 -4.24 -8.65
C GLY A 43 -3.50 -5.59 -8.94
N LEU A 44 -4.44 -6.02 -8.10
CA LEU A 44 -5.16 -7.29 -8.28
C LEU A 44 -6.47 -7.16 -9.05
N ARG A 45 -7.09 -5.97 -9.13
CA ARG A 45 -8.45 -5.80 -9.66
C ARG A 45 -8.62 -4.74 -10.75
N ALA A 46 -7.73 -3.76 -10.83
CA ALA A 46 -7.84 -2.67 -11.79
C ALA A 46 -7.25 -3.04 -13.16
N THR A 47 -7.60 -2.25 -14.18
CA THR A 47 -6.93 -2.35 -15.48
C THR A 47 -5.50 -1.80 -15.38
N PRO A 48 -4.53 -2.41 -16.07
CA PRO A 48 -3.09 -2.11 -15.90
C PRO A 48 -2.77 -0.62 -16.07
N VAL A 49 -3.31 0.01 -17.12
CA VAL A 49 -3.02 1.43 -17.43
C VAL A 49 -3.60 2.38 -16.38
N ARG A 50 -4.88 2.17 -15.99
CA ARG A 50 -5.54 3.05 -15.01
C ARG A 50 -5.01 2.83 -13.60
N GLY A 51 -4.76 1.59 -13.23
CA GLY A 51 -4.22 1.23 -11.92
C GLY A 51 -2.79 1.75 -11.73
N ALA A 52 -1.94 1.68 -12.76
CA ALA A 52 -0.57 2.22 -12.71
C ALA A 52 -0.57 3.73 -12.48
N LEU A 53 -1.40 4.47 -13.22
CA LEU A 53 -1.53 5.92 -13.05
C LEU A 53 -2.03 6.27 -11.65
N LEU A 54 -3.04 5.56 -11.14
CA LEU A 54 -3.58 5.78 -9.79
C LEU A 54 -2.53 5.47 -8.71
N ALA A 55 -1.82 4.34 -8.80
CA ALA A 55 -0.79 3.96 -7.83
C ALA A 55 0.34 5.00 -7.77
N TYR A 56 0.77 5.49 -8.93
CA TYR A 56 1.78 6.55 -9.01
C TYR A 56 1.29 7.86 -8.39
N LEU A 57 0.07 8.31 -8.73
CA LEU A 57 -0.53 9.51 -8.15
C LEU A 57 -0.70 9.40 -6.63
N LEU A 58 -1.12 8.24 -6.11
CA LEU A 58 -1.24 8.00 -4.68
C LEU A 58 0.11 8.14 -3.97
N GLY A 59 1.18 7.59 -4.57
CA GLY A 59 2.53 7.73 -4.02
C GLY A 59 3.00 9.19 -4.04
N LEU A 60 2.70 9.96 -5.09
CA LEU A 60 3.02 11.39 -5.15
C LEU A 60 2.26 12.21 -4.11
N VAL A 61 0.98 11.89 -3.88
CA VAL A 61 0.19 12.52 -2.82
C VAL A 61 0.80 12.21 -1.44
N GLN A 62 1.19 10.95 -1.21
CA GLN A 62 1.86 10.55 0.02
C GLN A 62 3.19 11.29 0.23
N ASP A 63 4.00 11.41 -0.82
CA ASP A 63 5.26 12.14 -0.77
C ASP A 63 5.03 13.62 -0.45
N SER A 64 4.01 14.24 -1.05
CA SER A 64 3.63 15.64 -0.81
C SER A 64 3.21 15.89 0.63
N CYS A 65 2.50 14.94 1.25
CA CYS A 65 2.12 15.02 2.66
C CYS A 65 3.30 14.75 3.62
N SER A 66 4.27 13.95 3.19
CA SER A 66 5.43 13.57 4.04
C SER A 66 6.56 14.62 3.98
N GLY A 67 6.63 15.42 2.93
CA GLY A 67 7.54 16.57 2.81
C GLY A 67 9.03 16.24 2.63
N LEU A 68 9.39 14.96 2.47
CA LEU A 68 10.79 14.51 2.39
C LEU A 68 11.28 14.37 0.95
N TYR A 69 10.84 13.34 0.24
CA TYR A 69 11.34 12.98 -1.10
C TYR A 69 10.19 12.78 -2.07
N LEU A 70 9.95 13.76 -2.95
CA LEU A 70 8.98 13.65 -4.03
C LEU A 70 9.40 12.57 -5.04
N GLY A 71 8.54 11.57 -5.24
CA GLY A 71 8.74 10.50 -6.20
C GLY A 71 9.27 9.19 -5.59
N LEU A 72 9.68 9.19 -4.32
CA LEU A 72 10.18 7.98 -3.66
C LEU A 72 9.06 6.97 -3.40
N ASN A 73 7.94 7.41 -2.80
CA ASN A 73 6.75 6.56 -2.69
C ASN A 73 6.04 6.44 -4.04
N GLY A 74 6.02 7.50 -4.86
CA GLY A 74 5.50 7.47 -6.24
C GLY A 74 6.06 6.29 -7.05
N PHE A 75 7.39 6.19 -7.15
CA PHE A 75 8.05 5.13 -7.90
C PHE A 75 7.90 3.75 -7.22
N SER A 76 8.05 3.68 -5.89
CA SER A 76 7.92 2.43 -5.14
C SER A 76 6.52 1.80 -5.29
N PHE A 77 5.47 2.63 -5.25
CA PHE A 77 4.08 2.18 -5.45
C PHE A 77 3.81 1.76 -6.88
N LEU A 78 4.33 2.50 -7.86
CA LEU A 78 4.22 2.10 -9.26
C LEU A 78 4.90 0.75 -9.52
N MET A 79 6.13 0.55 -9.04
CA MET A 79 6.83 -0.72 -9.19
C MET A 79 6.08 -1.87 -8.52
N THR A 80 5.60 -1.65 -7.30
CA THR A 80 4.81 -2.64 -6.57
C THR A 80 3.52 -2.99 -7.31
N PHE A 81 2.82 -1.99 -7.85
CA PHE A 81 1.64 -2.18 -8.69
C PHE A 81 1.96 -3.03 -9.93
N LEU A 82 3.04 -2.73 -10.64
CA LEU A 82 3.43 -3.46 -11.85
C LEU A 82 3.77 -4.93 -11.54
N VAL A 83 4.52 -5.18 -10.46
CA VAL A 83 4.82 -6.55 -9.99
C VAL A 83 3.54 -7.30 -9.68
N LEU A 84 2.61 -6.67 -8.94
CA LEU A 84 1.34 -7.27 -8.59
C LEU A 84 0.46 -7.53 -9.80
N GLN A 85 0.40 -6.62 -10.77
CA GLN A 85 -0.38 -6.78 -11.99
C GLN A 85 0.09 -7.97 -12.83
N ASN A 86 1.40 -8.24 -12.84
CA ASN A 86 1.98 -9.41 -13.50
C ASN A 86 1.60 -10.72 -12.78
N ILE A 87 1.55 -10.69 -11.44
CA ILE A 87 1.22 -11.85 -10.62
C ILE A 87 -0.30 -12.03 -10.48
N ALA A 88 -1.10 -10.99 -10.72
CA ALA A 88 -2.56 -10.99 -10.57
C ALA A 88 -3.25 -12.07 -11.40
N HIS A 89 -2.73 -12.38 -12.59
CA HIS A 89 -3.25 -13.48 -13.42
C HIS A 89 -2.99 -14.87 -12.84
N ARG A 90 -1.99 -15.01 -11.95
CA ARG A 90 -1.64 -16.25 -11.25
C ARG A 90 -2.23 -16.33 -9.85
N LEU A 91 -2.66 -15.20 -9.30
CA LEU A 91 -3.19 -15.10 -7.95
C LEU A 91 -4.73 -15.18 -7.98
N TYR A 92 -5.30 -16.17 -7.30
CA TYR A 92 -6.75 -16.25 -7.15
C TYR A 92 -7.27 -15.10 -6.27
N ALA A 93 -7.75 -14.04 -6.92
CA ALA A 93 -8.24 -12.81 -6.28
C ALA A 93 -9.52 -12.99 -5.41
N ASP A 94 -10.06 -14.21 -5.36
CA ASP A 94 -11.19 -14.58 -4.49
C ASP A 94 -10.75 -15.10 -3.11
N ASN A 95 -9.49 -15.53 -2.95
CA ASN A 95 -9.05 -16.05 -1.66
C ASN A 95 -8.42 -14.95 -0.79
N ARG A 96 -9.12 -14.57 0.30
CA ARG A 96 -8.68 -13.57 1.29
C ARG A 96 -7.27 -13.82 1.83
N TYR A 97 -6.88 -15.08 1.99
CA TYR A 97 -5.56 -15.45 2.52
C TYR A 97 -4.45 -15.14 1.50
N LEU A 98 -4.70 -15.39 0.21
CA LEU A 98 -3.75 -15.06 -0.85
C LEU A 98 -3.60 -13.55 -1.04
N MET A 99 -4.70 -12.78 -0.93
CA MET A 99 -4.62 -11.32 -0.97
C MET A 99 -3.81 -10.77 0.21
N THR A 100 -3.99 -11.32 1.41
CA THR A 100 -3.22 -10.92 2.60
C THR A 100 -1.74 -11.24 2.45
N LEU A 101 -1.40 -12.43 1.94
CA LEU A 101 -0.02 -12.81 1.65
C LEU A 101 0.60 -11.91 0.58
N ALA A 102 -0.17 -11.54 -0.45
CA ALA A 102 0.29 -10.61 -1.48
C ALA A 102 0.61 -9.23 -0.90
N VAL A 103 -0.18 -8.71 0.05
CA VAL A 103 0.12 -7.45 0.75
C VAL A 103 1.42 -7.57 1.54
N PHE A 104 1.66 -8.69 2.22
CA PHE A 104 2.91 -8.93 2.94
C PHE A 104 4.12 -8.87 2.00
N ILE A 105 4.10 -9.64 0.91
CA ILE A 105 5.18 -9.69 -0.08
C ILE A 105 5.36 -8.32 -0.75
N ALA A 106 4.26 -7.66 -1.12
CA ALA A 106 4.28 -6.32 -1.70
C ALA A 106 4.89 -5.28 -0.76
N THR A 107 4.65 -5.38 0.55
CA THR A 107 5.26 -4.49 1.55
C THR A 107 6.77 -4.68 1.59
N ILE A 108 7.24 -5.92 1.58
CA ILE A 108 8.68 -6.20 1.55
C ILE A 108 9.29 -5.68 0.24
N ALA A 109 8.67 -5.96 -0.91
CA ALA A 109 9.15 -5.51 -2.20
C ALA A 109 9.20 -3.97 -2.30
N CYS A 110 8.15 -3.30 -1.82
CA CYS A 110 8.08 -1.83 -1.77
C CYS A 110 9.18 -1.25 -0.87
N GLY A 111 9.42 -1.85 0.30
CA GLY A 111 10.46 -1.39 1.20
C GLY A 111 11.88 -1.67 0.71
N LEU A 112 12.11 -2.78 -0.01
CA LEU A 112 13.36 -3.03 -0.72
C LEU A 112 13.59 -2.03 -1.85
N ALA A 113 12.55 -1.70 -2.63
CA ALA A 113 12.64 -0.66 -3.66
C ALA A 113 12.99 0.70 -3.03
N HIS A 114 12.37 1.03 -1.89
CA HIS A 114 12.67 2.25 -1.13
C HIS A 114 14.13 2.28 -0.67
N LEU A 115 14.67 1.16 -0.17
CA LEU A 115 16.09 1.03 0.22
C LEU A 115 17.03 1.25 -0.96
N VAL A 116 16.74 0.64 -2.12
CA VAL A 116 17.54 0.82 -3.34
C VAL A 116 17.53 2.27 -3.80
N LEU A 117 16.36 2.91 -3.80
CA LEU A 117 16.24 4.32 -4.20
C LEU A 117 16.94 5.24 -3.20
N LEU A 118 16.81 5.01 -1.90
CA LEU A 118 17.57 5.76 -0.89
C LEU A 118 19.08 5.60 -1.11
N ALA A 119 19.56 4.38 -1.37
CA ALA A 119 20.97 4.12 -1.65
C ALA A 119 21.49 4.83 -2.91
N LEU A 120 20.63 5.00 -3.93
CA LEU A 120 20.99 5.68 -5.18
C LEU A 120 20.94 7.21 -5.07
N PHE A 121 19.98 7.77 -4.31
CA PHE A 121 19.69 9.20 -4.30
C PHE A 121 20.08 9.92 -2.99
N SER A 122 20.38 9.20 -1.91
CA SER A 122 20.67 9.76 -0.60
C SER A 122 21.88 9.08 0.06
N ALA A 123 22.88 9.86 0.46
CA ALA A 123 24.06 9.37 1.19
C ALA A 123 23.82 9.28 2.71
N ALA A 124 22.60 8.94 3.14
CA ALA A 124 22.27 8.87 4.56
C ALA A 124 22.81 7.57 5.17
N GLU A 125 24.07 7.61 5.59
CA GLU A 125 24.71 6.50 6.30
C GLU A 125 23.96 6.20 7.61
N GLY A 126 23.54 4.94 7.79
CA GLY A 126 22.91 4.44 9.02
C GLY A 126 21.39 4.18 8.97
N ILE A 127 20.65 4.76 8.02
CA ILE A 127 19.18 4.57 7.94
C ILE A 127 18.81 3.17 7.41
N TYR A 128 19.68 2.57 6.60
CA TYR A 128 19.46 1.28 5.93
C TYR A 128 19.23 0.11 6.89
N ALA A 129 19.98 0.06 8.00
CA ALA A 129 19.89 -1.04 8.97
C ALA A 129 18.55 -1.01 9.72
N SER A 130 18.13 0.18 10.17
CA SER A 130 16.83 0.38 10.82
C SER A 130 15.67 0.06 9.87
N LEU A 131 15.77 0.49 8.60
CA LEU A 131 14.76 0.19 7.60
C LEU A 131 14.68 -1.30 7.29
N LEU A 132 15.80 -2.00 7.12
CA LEU A 132 15.81 -3.46 6.88
C LEU A 132 15.13 -4.24 8.02
N VAL A 133 15.46 -3.90 9.27
CA VAL A 133 14.86 -4.55 10.44
C VAL A 133 13.37 -4.22 10.56
N SER A 134 12.95 -3.04 10.09
CA SER A 134 11.54 -2.62 10.10
C SER A 134 10.66 -3.33 9.05
N LEU A 135 11.22 -3.90 7.99
CA LEU A 135 10.44 -4.49 6.89
C LEU A 135 9.52 -5.63 7.34
N ILE A 136 10.02 -6.50 8.21
CA ILE A 136 9.26 -7.66 8.70
C ILE A 136 8.08 -7.22 9.58
N PRO A 137 8.27 -6.42 10.65
CA PRO A 137 7.15 -5.96 11.48
C PRO A 137 6.18 -5.08 10.67
N GLN A 138 6.67 -4.24 9.76
CA GLN A 138 5.82 -3.40 8.93
C GLN A 138 4.99 -4.24 7.93
N GLY A 139 5.59 -5.26 7.33
CA GLY A 139 4.89 -6.26 6.51
C GLY A 139 3.81 -6.98 7.31
N ALA A 140 4.13 -7.42 8.52
CA ALA A 140 3.18 -8.13 9.39
C ALA A 140 1.98 -7.24 9.77
N VAL A 141 2.23 -5.98 10.15
CA VAL A 141 1.16 -5.02 10.46
C VAL A 141 0.30 -4.75 9.23
N ASN A 142 0.90 -4.48 8.07
CA ASN A 142 0.14 -4.24 6.83
C ASN A 142 -0.70 -5.45 6.44
N ALA A 143 -0.18 -6.66 6.60
CA ALA A 143 -0.91 -7.90 6.34
C ALA A 143 -2.09 -8.08 7.31
N LEU A 144 -1.88 -7.84 8.61
CA LEU A 144 -2.97 -7.90 9.59
C LEU A 144 -4.07 -6.88 9.27
N VAL A 145 -3.71 -5.64 8.97
CA VAL A 145 -4.67 -4.60 8.59
C VAL A 145 -5.39 -4.96 7.29
N ALA A 146 -4.67 -5.47 6.29
CA ALA A 146 -5.28 -5.90 5.03
C ALA A 146 -6.26 -7.06 5.23
N SER A 147 -5.95 -8.03 6.08
CA SER A 147 -6.84 -9.14 6.42
C SER A 147 -8.15 -8.63 7.02
N VAL A 148 -8.08 -7.67 7.95
CA VAL A 148 -9.27 -7.03 8.55
C VAL A 148 -10.07 -6.26 7.51
N VAL A 149 -9.40 -5.42 6.71
CA VAL A 149 -10.05 -4.60 5.67
C VAL A 149 -10.76 -5.48 4.65
N PHE A 150 -10.10 -6.52 4.13
CA PHE A 150 -10.72 -7.43 3.16
C PHE A 150 -11.84 -8.27 3.79
N GLY A 151 -11.72 -8.64 5.06
CA GLY A 151 -12.80 -9.31 5.80
C GLY A 151 -14.06 -8.46 5.91
N ILE A 152 -13.92 -7.17 6.25
CA ILE A 152 -15.06 -6.23 6.34
C ILE A 152 -15.72 -6.03 4.97
N VAL A 153 -14.90 -5.90 3.91
CA VAL A 153 -15.41 -5.71 2.54
C VAL A 153 -16.20 -6.94 2.06
N ASP A 154 -15.74 -8.15 2.38
CA ASP A 154 -16.43 -9.38 2.00
C ASP A 154 -17.73 -9.59 2.79
N ALA A 155 -17.71 -9.26 4.09
CA ALA A 155 -18.91 -9.27 4.94
C ALA A 155 -20.00 -8.32 4.38
N ALA A 156 -19.64 -7.06 4.09
CA ALA A 156 -20.56 -6.08 3.52
C ALA A 156 -21.12 -6.50 2.15
N ARG A 157 -20.33 -7.23 1.35
CA ARG A 157 -20.80 -7.78 0.06
C ARG A 157 -21.81 -8.92 0.23
N THR A 158 -21.77 -9.61 1.36
CA THR A 158 -22.70 -10.71 1.66
C THR A 158 -24.07 -10.17 2.10
N GLU A 159 -24.09 -9.01 2.78
CA GLU A 159 -25.31 -8.31 3.20
C GLU A 159 -26.05 -7.62 2.05
N GLU A 160 -25.35 -7.20 0.98
CA GLU A 160 -25.98 -6.57 -0.20
C GLU A 160 -26.70 -7.58 -1.13
N VAL A 161 -26.49 -8.88 -0.93
CA VAL A 161 -27.05 -9.97 -1.76
C VAL A 161 -28.17 -10.75 -1.04
N ALA A 162 -28.35 -10.51 0.26
CA ALA A 162 -29.42 -11.10 1.10
C ALA A 162 -30.66 -10.18 1.15
#